data_AF-I1REP6-F1
#
_entry.id   AF-I1REP6-F1
#
_cell.length_a   1.000
_cell.length_b   1.000
_cell.length_c   1.000
_cell.angle_alpha   90.00
_cell.angle_beta   90.00
_cell.angle_gamma   90.00
#
_symmetry.space_group_name_H-M   'P 1'
#
loop_
_entity.id
_entity.type
_entity.pdbx_description
1 polymer ?
#
loop_
_entity_poly.entity_id
_entity_poly.type
_entity_poly.pdbx_seq_one_letter_code
_entity_poly.pdbx_strand_id
1 'polypeptide(L)'
;MFVSVFHVALLSSKLAEVPFWRILRDRRGVDENFTSTDEDEDPVICLVETSKVTPTGPYMTLSHSWGKEHIITLNKQSYQDLLRGMPLSSLPPNFRDACIVTRKVGVNYLWIDALCIFQDKDDLSYWSREASLMHKVYSFSYCNIVAAENRDSSEPIFRTRDPKRLIPPTTETLVRNRLCSSQVDEPSSSNKYIVDYGGSWSPVTNAHINTRGWVMQERLLSSTLRLYASYLSDEYVAGMWRKNLHNDLLWYGCHNYEEVSSRYEAYIAPSWSWASYKGKVITMNYEHDRVEYLYEVDDCKLEHVTDDEMGAVRPGWLRLSGHLRQLKLLRRASEGNDMWSLAIDNIEYDPQQYRDGETANLWSSIWLDEPQTDFDEESKGGNLYCMLARHHMFNDTGDASNMWDFLLFQLVDPSQAIFRRIGIGRTRTGKVNNPYPMSSLDGGASSESAEDGHDTTTLPCAAYEGGVHSIYVI
;
A
#
# COMPACT_ATOMS: atom_id res chain seq x y z
N MET A 1 -6.34 27.43 -9.94
CA MET A 1 -7.23 26.58 -9.13
C MET A 1 -6.98 25.15 -9.58
N PHE A 2 -6.00 24.48 -8.96
CA PHE A 2 -5.57 23.14 -9.38
C PHE A 2 -6.08 22.13 -8.36
N VAL A 3 -6.97 21.26 -8.82
CA VAL A 3 -7.32 20.00 -8.16
C VAL A 3 -6.04 19.15 -8.17
N SER A 4 -5.65 18.59 -7.02
CA SER A 4 -4.60 17.57 -6.98
C SER A 4 -5.04 16.39 -7.86
N VAL A 5 -4.42 16.30 -9.04
CA VAL A 5 -4.41 15.19 -10.01
C VAL A 5 -5.76 14.51 -10.27
N PHE A 6 -6.42 15.00 -11.32
CA PHE A 6 -7.43 14.26 -12.08
C PHE A 6 -6.77 13.11 -12.85
N HIS A 7 -7.18 11.86 -12.59
CA HIS A 7 -7.23 10.84 -13.63
C HIS A 7 -8.71 10.65 -13.97
N VAL A 8 -9.15 11.26 -15.08
CA VAL A 8 -10.49 11.05 -15.63
C VAL A 8 -10.45 9.73 -16.39
N ALA A 9 -10.82 8.65 -15.73
CA ALA A 9 -11.21 7.42 -16.39
C ALA A 9 -12.62 7.63 -16.96
N LEU A 10 -12.75 7.98 -18.24
CA LEU A 10 -14.03 7.87 -18.93
C LEU A 10 -14.33 6.37 -19.07
N LEU A 11 -15.12 5.82 -18.14
CA LEU A 11 -15.65 4.47 -18.24
C LEU A 11 -17.17 4.47 -18.05
N SER A 12 -17.84 3.60 -18.80
CA SER A 12 -19.27 3.37 -18.72
C SER A 12 -19.64 2.86 -17.32
N SER A 13 -20.47 3.61 -16.59
CA SER A 13 -21.01 3.19 -15.32
C SER A 13 -21.88 1.94 -15.49
N LYS A 14 -21.48 0.81 -14.90
CA LYS A 14 -22.38 -0.35 -14.74
C LYS A 14 -23.24 -0.22 -13.49
N LEU A 15 -24.06 0.83 -13.44
CA LEU A 15 -24.98 1.11 -12.33
C LEU A 15 -25.93 -0.05 -12.01
N ALA A 16 -26.25 -0.88 -13.01
CA ALA A 16 -27.09 -2.07 -12.85
C ALA A 16 -26.44 -3.20 -12.02
N GLU A 17 -25.11 -3.21 -11.90
CA GLU A 17 -24.35 -4.24 -11.15
C GLU A 17 -24.01 -3.80 -9.72
N VAL A 18 -24.24 -2.52 -9.39
CA VAL A 18 -23.98 -2.01 -8.05
C VAL A 18 -25.25 -2.11 -7.22
N PRO A 19 -25.22 -2.82 -6.07
CA PRO A 19 -26.35 -2.92 -5.16
C PRO A 19 -26.45 -1.63 -4.34
N PHE A 20 -26.59 -0.48 -5.00
CA PHE A 20 -26.94 0.73 -4.27
C PHE A 20 -28.34 0.60 -3.72
N TRP A 21 -28.51 1.13 -2.52
CA TRP A 21 -29.79 1.38 -1.89
C TRP A 21 -30.14 2.86 -2.00
N ARG A 22 -29.13 3.73 -1.85
CA ARG A 22 -29.27 5.18 -1.78
C ARG A 22 -28.06 5.92 -2.37
N ILE A 23 -28.31 7.06 -3.02
CA ILE A 23 -27.27 7.96 -3.52
C ILE A 23 -27.75 9.41 -3.46
N LEU A 24 -26.85 10.38 -3.29
CA LEU A 24 -27.20 11.78 -3.36
C LEU A 24 -27.35 12.21 -4.82
N ARG A 25 -28.42 12.97 -5.11
CA ARG A 25 -28.69 13.58 -6.40
C ARG A 25 -28.90 15.08 -6.24
N ASP A 26 -28.27 15.84 -7.13
CA ASP A 26 -28.53 17.27 -7.32
C ASP A 26 -29.92 17.46 -7.97
N ARG A 27 -30.85 18.13 -7.29
CA ARG A 27 -32.23 18.34 -7.74
C ARG A 27 -32.34 19.63 -8.53
N ARG A 28 -31.68 19.71 -9.69
CA ARG A 28 -32.07 20.69 -10.72
C ARG A 28 -33.17 20.11 -11.59
N GLY A 29 -34.19 20.93 -11.86
CA GLY A 29 -35.39 20.55 -12.61
C GLY A 29 -35.05 19.85 -13.92
N VAL A 30 -35.82 18.83 -14.26
CA VAL A 30 -35.66 17.98 -15.45
C VAL A 30 -36.22 18.68 -16.71
N ASP A 31 -36.16 20.01 -16.79
CA ASP A 31 -36.62 20.74 -17.98
C ASP A 31 -35.43 21.36 -18.71
N GLU A 32 -35.26 20.94 -19.96
CA GLU A 32 -34.14 21.24 -20.87
C GLU A 32 -34.00 22.71 -21.31
N ASN A 33 -34.45 23.69 -20.52
CA ASN A 33 -34.33 25.11 -20.88
C ASN A 33 -33.68 25.91 -19.75
N PHE A 34 -32.35 25.98 -19.77
CA PHE A 34 -31.57 26.85 -18.89
C PHE A 34 -31.70 28.31 -19.34
N THR A 35 -32.47 29.12 -18.62
CA THR A 35 -32.38 30.59 -18.69
C THR A 35 -31.51 31.10 -17.54
N SER A 36 -30.63 32.06 -17.83
CA SER A 36 -29.52 32.53 -16.99
C SER A 36 -29.91 33.34 -15.74
N THR A 37 -31.03 33.01 -15.10
CA THR A 37 -31.59 33.79 -13.97
C THR A 37 -31.61 33.04 -12.63
N ASP A 38 -31.25 31.75 -12.58
CA ASP A 38 -31.27 30.93 -11.36
C ASP A 38 -29.88 30.75 -10.71
N GLU A 39 -28.95 31.71 -10.86
CA GLU A 39 -27.62 31.63 -10.24
C GLU A 39 -27.62 31.89 -8.72
N ASP A 40 -28.74 32.38 -8.16
CA ASP A 40 -28.83 32.81 -6.75
C ASP A 40 -29.56 31.83 -5.80
N GLU A 41 -30.14 30.73 -6.28
CA GLU A 41 -30.77 29.73 -5.39
C GLU A 41 -29.78 28.66 -4.91
N ASP A 42 -29.71 28.46 -3.59
CA ASP A 42 -28.87 27.43 -2.98
C ASP A 42 -29.32 26.04 -3.47
N PRO A 43 -28.46 25.29 -4.17
CA PRO A 43 -28.86 24.04 -4.78
C PRO A 43 -29.33 23.02 -3.74
N VAL A 44 -30.35 22.23 -4.09
CA VAL A 44 -30.88 21.20 -3.19
C VAL A 44 -30.30 19.84 -3.54
N ILE A 45 -29.80 19.15 -2.52
CA ILE A 45 -29.32 17.76 -2.61
C ILE A 45 -30.33 16.86 -1.93
N CYS A 46 -30.72 15.79 -2.63
CA CYS A 46 -31.66 14.81 -2.12
C CYS A 46 -31.06 13.41 -2.14
N LEU A 47 -31.42 12.62 -1.16
CA LEU A 47 -31.16 11.19 -1.13
C LEU A 47 -32.16 10.49 -2.05
N VAL A 48 -31.67 9.65 -2.94
CA VAL A 48 -32.48 8.91 -3.90
C VAL A 48 -32.33 7.43 -3.63
N GLU A 49 -33.44 6.73 -3.45
CA GLU A 49 -33.46 5.28 -3.38
C GLU A 49 -33.39 4.69 -4.79
N THR A 50 -32.31 4.00 -5.10
CA THR A 50 -32.03 3.40 -6.42
C THR A 50 -32.98 2.26 -6.77
N SER A 51 -33.64 1.65 -5.78
CA SER A 51 -34.74 0.70 -5.97
C SER A 51 -36.03 1.35 -6.48
N LYS A 52 -36.19 2.66 -6.24
CA LYS A 52 -37.37 3.44 -6.65
C LYS A 52 -37.11 4.29 -7.88
N VAL A 53 -35.87 4.78 -8.03
CA VAL A 53 -35.47 5.67 -9.12
C VAL A 53 -34.18 5.14 -9.72
N THR A 54 -34.23 4.69 -10.96
CA THR A 54 -33.04 4.23 -11.69
C THR A 54 -32.15 5.43 -12.04
N PRO A 55 -30.88 5.46 -11.60
CA PRO A 55 -29.96 6.53 -11.99
C PRO A 55 -29.67 6.51 -13.50
N THR A 56 -29.64 7.68 -14.13
CA THR A 56 -29.52 7.82 -15.60
C THR A 56 -28.11 8.21 -16.07
N GLY A 57 -27.12 8.17 -15.18
CA GLY A 57 -25.74 8.56 -15.50
C GLY A 57 -24.77 8.18 -14.37
N PRO A 58 -23.45 8.38 -14.57
CA PRO A 58 -22.42 7.95 -13.65
C PRO A 58 -22.58 8.56 -12.25
N TYR A 59 -21.86 8.00 -11.26
CA TYR A 59 -21.77 8.57 -9.92
C TYR A 59 -20.33 8.65 -9.43
N MET A 60 -20.06 9.57 -8.51
CA MET A 60 -18.77 9.71 -7.83
C MET A 60 -18.90 9.28 -6.37
N THR A 61 -17.77 9.06 -5.69
CA THR A 61 -17.70 8.74 -4.26
C THR A 61 -16.88 9.79 -3.50
N LEU A 62 -17.09 9.92 -2.19
CA LEU A 62 -16.25 10.72 -1.30
C LEU A 62 -15.60 9.86 -0.21
N SER A 63 -14.27 9.91 -0.14
CA SER A 63 -13.44 9.42 0.96
C SER A 63 -13.18 10.54 1.96
N HIS A 64 -13.60 10.36 3.22
CA HIS A 64 -13.45 11.39 4.25
C HIS A 64 -13.26 10.85 5.67
N SER A 65 -12.74 11.71 6.56
CA SER A 65 -12.65 11.42 7.99
C SER A 65 -13.87 11.94 8.72
N TRP A 66 -14.46 11.09 9.55
CA TRP A 66 -15.65 11.45 10.32
C TRP A 66 -15.30 12.41 11.48
N GLY A 67 -14.14 12.24 12.12
CA GLY A 67 -13.74 13.10 13.23
C GLY A 67 -14.56 12.87 14.50
N LYS A 68 -14.53 13.86 15.43
CA LYS A 68 -15.13 13.77 16.78
C LYS A 68 -16.44 14.57 16.95
N GLU A 69 -16.84 15.37 15.98
CA GLU A 69 -18.03 16.25 16.05
C GLU A 69 -19.29 15.63 15.42
N HIS A 70 -20.45 16.25 15.65
CA HIS A 70 -21.75 15.83 15.11
C HIS A 70 -21.85 16.05 13.60
N ILE A 71 -21.54 15.01 12.83
CA ILE A 71 -21.79 14.97 11.39
C ILE A 71 -23.27 14.69 11.11
N ILE A 72 -23.79 15.32 10.06
CA ILE A 72 -25.08 14.95 9.47
C ILE A 72 -24.96 13.53 8.93
N THR A 73 -25.71 12.61 9.52
CA THR A 73 -25.72 11.20 9.16
C THR A 73 -27.11 10.75 8.74
N LEU A 74 -27.18 9.74 7.88
CA LEU A 74 -28.43 9.05 7.60
C LEU A 74 -28.82 8.17 8.78
N ASN A 75 -29.97 8.44 9.38
CA ASN A 75 -30.57 7.66 10.45
C ASN A 75 -32.10 7.74 10.35
N LYS A 76 -32.83 7.03 11.22
CA LYS A 76 -34.32 7.02 11.23
C LYS A 76 -34.94 8.42 11.31
N GLN A 77 -34.27 9.38 11.97
CA GLN A 77 -34.77 10.74 12.16
C GLN A 77 -34.49 11.63 10.94
N SER A 78 -33.28 11.55 10.37
CA SER A 78 -32.87 12.36 9.21
C SER A 78 -33.34 11.82 7.86
N TYR A 79 -33.80 10.57 7.81
CA TYR A 79 -34.15 9.89 6.56
C TYR A 79 -35.18 10.65 5.72
N GLN A 80 -36.28 11.12 6.31
CA GLN A 80 -37.33 11.84 5.59
C GLN A 80 -36.87 13.23 5.13
N ASP A 81 -35.95 13.86 5.85
CA ASP A 81 -35.40 15.16 5.49
C ASP A 81 -34.44 15.03 4.31
N LEU A 82 -33.57 14.02 4.36
CA LEU A 82 -32.65 13.69 3.27
C LEU A 82 -33.39 13.32 1.97
N LEU A 83 -34.50 12.58 2.05
CA LEU A 83 -35.34 12.27 0.88
C LEU A 83 -36.01 13.51 0.28
N ARG A 84 -36.54 14.41 1.12
CA ARG A 84 -37.16 15.67 0.66
C ARG A 84 -36.15 16.59 -0.01
N GLY A 85 -34.91 16.51 0.46
CA GLY A 85 -33.78 17.30 0.00
C GLY A 85 -33.43 18.39 0.99
N MET A 86 -32.14 18.71 1.03
CA MET A 86 -31.57 19.72 1.90
C MET A 86 -30.77 20.74 1.07
N PRO A 87 -30.76 22.02 1.49
CA PRO A 87 -29.93 23.03 0.84
C PRO A 87 -28.45 22.65 0.94
N LEU A 88 -27.69 22.81 -0.14
CA LEU A 88 -26.26 22.52 -0.19
C LEU A 88 -25.48 23.31 0.88
N SER A 89 -25.95 24.52 1.21
CA SER A 89 -25.39 25.34 2.29
C SER A 89 -25.58 24.79 3.71
N SER A 90 -26.47 23.81 3.88
CA SER A 90 -26.64 23.12 5.17
C SER A 90 -25.65 21.98 5.39
N LEU A 91 -24.97 21.51 4.33
CA LEU A 91 -23.98 20.46 4.44
C LEU A 91 -22.67 20.97 5.04
N PRO A 92 -21.93 20.10 5.77
CA PRO A 92 -20.58 20.38 6.21
C PRO A 92 -19.68 20.81 5.04
N PRO A 93 -18.67 21.67 5.27
CA PRO A 93 -17.83 22.22 4.21
C PRO A 93 -17.20 21.18 3.27
N ASN A 94 -16.75 20.03 3.80
CA ASN A 94 -16.17 18.98 2.97
C ASN A 94 -17.20 18.32 2.02
N PHE A 95 -18.41 18.05 2.51
CA PHE A 95 -19.49 17.45 1.72
C PHE A 95 -19.95 18.43 0.65
N ARG A 96 -20.04 19.71 1.01
CA ARG A 96 -20.36 20.80 0.09
C ARG A 96 -19.36 20.86 -1.06
N ASP A 97 -18.07 20.88 -0.75
CA ASP A 97 -17.01 20.92 -1.76
C ASP A 97 -17.04 19.68 -2.66
N ALA A 98 -17.28 18.49 -2.09
CA ALA A 98 -17.41 17.27 -2.87
C ALA A 98 -18.59 17.33 -3.85
N CYS A 99 -19.73 17.89 -3.44
CA CYS A 99 -20.88 18.11 -4.31
C CYS A 99 -20.57 19.11 -5.43
N ILE A 100 -19.86 20.20 -5.11
CA ILE A 100 -19.41 21.20 -6.10
C ILE A 100 -18.46 20.58 -7.12
N VAL A 101 -17.49 19.76 -6.67
CA VAL A 101 -16.57 19.02 -7.56
C VAL A 101 -17.36 18.10 -8.48
N THR A 102 -18.24 17.27 -7.91
CA THR A 102 -19.07 16.32 -8.67
C THR A 102 -19.83 17.01 -9.79
N ARG A 103 -20.46 18.14 -9.46
CA ARG A 103 -21.16 19.00 -10.42
C ARG A 103 -20.24 19.57 -11.50
N LYS A 104 -19.09 20.11 -11.12
CA LYS A 104 -18.13 20.68 -12.10
C LYS A 104 -17.57 19.64 -13.06
N VAL A 105 -17.53 18.38 -12.65
CA VAL A 105 -17.14 17.24 -13.49
C VAL A 105 -18.29 16.79 -14.42
N GLY A 106 -19.50 17.34 -14.25
CA GLY A 106 -20.68 16.98 -15.05
C GLY A 106 -21.40 15.73 -14.56
N VAL A 107 -21.13 15.30 -13.33
CA VAL A 107 -21.79 14.15 -12.69
C VAL A 107 -22.87 14.67 -11.74
N ASN A 108 -24.02 13.98 -11.71
CA ASN A 108 -25.18 14.41 -10.90
C ASN A 108 -25.39 13.57 -9.63
N TYR A 109 -24.60 12.51 -9.46
CA TYR A 109 -24.75 11.54 -8.39
C TYR A 109 -23.47 11.45 -7.55
N LEU A 110 -23.60 11.54 -6.23
CA LEU A 110 -22.50 11.42 -5.29
C LEU A 110 -22.87 10.44 -4.18
N TRP A 111 -21.97 9.52 -3.87
CA TRP A 111 -22.10 8.62 -2.74
C TRP A 111 -21.17 9.05 -1.61
N ILE A 112 -21.74 9.22 -0.42
CA ILE A 112 -21.03 9.53 0.83
C ILE A 112 -21.56 8.55 1.87
N ASP A 113 -20.70 7.71 2.44
CA ASP A 113 -21.04 6.69 3.44
C ASP A 113 -21.91 7.25 4.58
N ALA A 114 -21.53 8.42 5.14
CA ALA A 114 -22.27 9.08 6.20
C ALA A 114 -23.73 9.41 5.84
N LEU A 115 -24.03 9.69 4.56
CA LEU A 115 -25.37 10.10 4.09
C LEU A 115 -26.11 9.02 3.30
N CYS A 116 -25.42 7.96 2.89
CA CYS A 116 -26.00 6.90 2.05
C CYS A 116 -26.14 5.56 2.80
N ILE A 117 -25.51 5.40 3.96
CA ILE A 117 -25.63 4.23 4.85
C ILE A 117 -26.35 4.62 6.14
N PHE A 118 -27.27 3.76 6.61
CA PHE A 118 -27.94 3.96 7.90
C PHE A 118 -26.96 3.81 9.08
N GLN A 119 -26.94 4.80 9.97
CA GLN A 119 -26.00 4.91 11.10
C GLN A 119 -26.65 4.69 12.48
N ASP A 120 -27.88 4.17 12.50
CA ASP A 120 -28.64 3.86 13.71
C ASP A 120 -27.91 2.78 14.54
N LYS A 121 -27.46 3.13 15.75
CA LYS A 121 -26.70 2.22 16.63
C LYS A 121 -27.53 1.04 17.15
N ASP A 122 -28.86 1.17 17.14
CA ASP A 122 -29.82 0.18 17.58
C ASP A 122 -30.13 -0.89 16.51
N ASP A 123 -29.70 -0.71 15.26
CA ASP A 123 -29.89 -1.69 14.17
C ASP A 123 -28.65 -1.78 13.27
N LEU A 124 -27.70 -2.63 13.67
CA LEU A 124 -26.46 -2.86 12.92
C LEU A 124 -26.65 -3.73 11.67
N SER A 125 -27.82 -4.32 11.44
CA SER A 125 -28.04 -5.26 10.33
C SER A 125 -27.90 -4.58 8.96
N TYR A 126 -28.38 -3.33 8.84
CA TYR A 126 -28.22 -2.51 7.65
C TYR A 126 -26.76 -2.14 7.42
N TRP A 127 -26.08 -1.68 8.48
CA TRP A 127 -24.68 -1.32 8.41
C TRP A 127 -23.82 -2.52 7.98
N SER A 128 -23.98 -3.69 8.59
CA SER A 128 -23.20 -4.89 8.24
C SER A 128 -23.40 -5.30 6.79
N ARG A 129 -24.63 -5.19 6.28
CA ARG A 129 -24.93 -5.49 4.88
C ARG A 129 -24.29 -4.47 3.93
N GLU A 130 -24.46 -3.17 4.18
CA GLU A 130 -23.97 -2.12 3.29
C GLU A 130 -22.44 -1.98 3.36
N ALA A 131 -21.84 -2.14 4.54
CA ALA A 131 -20.40 -2.23 4.73
C ALA A 131 -19.77 -3.38 3.93
N SER A 132 -20.42 -4.55 3.89
CA SER A 132 -19.94 -5.69 3.08
C SER A 132 -19.94 -5.39 1.57
N LEU A 133 -20.69 -4.38 1.12
CA LEU A 133 -20.84 -4.00 -0.28
C LEU A 133 -20.09 -2.71 -0.65
N MET A 134 -19.44 -2.05 0.31
CA MET A 134 -18.66 -0.81 0.07
C MET A 134 -17.60 -1.01 -1.01
N HIS A 135 -16.95 -2.17 -1.06
CA HIS A 135 -15.98 -2.50 -2.11
C HIS A 135 -16.59 -2.32 -3.51
N LYS A 136 -17.83 -2.79 -3.75
CA LYS A 136 -18.54 -2.61 -5.03
C LYS A 136 -18.85 -1.14 -5.32
N VAL A 137 -19.25 -0.39 -4.30
CA VAL A 137 -19.57 1.03 -4.41
C VAL A 137 -18.38 1.84 -4.92
N TYR A 138 -17.20 1.65 -4.34
CA TYR A 138 -15.99 2.33 -4.81
C TYR A 138 -15.52 1.77 -6.17
N SER A 139 -15.63 0.44 -6.35
CA SER A 139 -15.28 -0.29 -7.58
C SER A 139 -15.93 0.26 -8.85
N PHE A 140 -17.20 0.63 -8.80
CA PHE A 140 -17.96 1.09 -9.97
C PHE A 140 -18.12 2.63 -10.06
N SER A 141 -17.46 3.36 -9.15
CA SER A 141 -17.53 4.83 -9.13
C SER A 141 -16.79 5.43 -10.33
N TYR A 142 -17.36 6.46 -10.94
CA TYR A 142 -16.73 7.21 -12.02
C TYR A 142 -15.43 7.87 -11.56
N CYS A 143 -15.43 8.41 -10.34
CA CYS A 143 -14.28 9.01 -9.70
C CYS A 143 -14.49 9.05 -8.19
N ASN A 144 -13.40 8.85 -7.44
CA ASN A 144 -13.39 9.00 -5.99
C ASN A 144 -12.73 10.33 -5.59
N ILE A 145 -13.46 11.17 -4.86
CA ILE A 145 -12.98 12.43 -4.29
C ILE A 145 -12.37 12.11 -2.92
N VAL A 146 -11.14 12.56 -2.66
CA VAL A 146 -10.44 12.26 -1.39
C VAL A 146 -10.16 13.54 -0.61
N ALA A 147 -10.77 13.68 0.56
CA ALA A 147 -10.52 14.79 1.50
C ALA A 147 -9.26 14.51 2.34
N ALA A 148 -8.09 14.51 1.69
CA ALA A 148 -6.88 13.87 2.23
C ALA A 148 -6.30 14.50 3.51
N GLU A 149 -6.35 15.83 3.63
CA GLU A 149 -5.80 16.57 4.77
C GLU A 149 -6.84 16.81 5.88
N ASN A 150 -8.12 16.55 5.61
CA ASN A 150 -9.21 16.81 6.56
C ASN A 150 -9.29 15.70 7.62
N ARG A 151 -9.15 16.07 8.89
CA ARG A 151 -9.30 15.14 10.04
C ARG A 151 -10.76 14.92 10.44
N ASP A 152 -11.65 15.79 9.98
CA ASP A 152 -13.09 15.75 10.19
C ASP A 152 -13.82 16.43 9.02
N SER A 153 -15.13 16.63 9.15
CA SER A 153 -15.98 17.27 8.13
C SER A 153 -16.14 18.79 8.28
N SER A 154 -15.48 19.41 9.27
CA SER A 154 -15.66 20.83 9.61
C SER A 154 -14.91 21.77 8.67
N GLU A 155 -13.88 21.28 7.98
CA GLU A 155 -13.04 22.09 7.09
C GLU A 155 -13.30 21.81 5.61
N PRO A 156 -13.14 22.81 4.73
CA PRO A 156 -13.29 22.64 3.28
C PRO A 156 -12.18 21.75 2.68
N ILE A 157 -12.48 21.14 1.54
CA ILE A 157 -11.50 20.41 0.70
C ILE A 157 -10.62 21.42 -0.02
N PHE A 158 -11.19 22.53 -0.50
CA PHE A 158 -10.41 23.57 -1.18
C PHE A 158 -9.65 24.43 -0.17
N ARG A 159 -8.31 24.45 -0.31
CA ARG A 159 -7.42 25.29 0.50
C ARG A 159 -6.75 26.36 -0.36
N THR A 160 -6.52 27.53 0.23
CA THR A 160 -5.68 28.56 -0.37
C THR A 160 -4.24 28.06 -0.41
N ARG A 161 -3.68 27.90 -1.61
CA ARG A 161 -2.28 27.50 -1.83
C ARG A 161 -1.53 28.63 -2.54
N ASP A 162 -0.30 28.91 -2.12
CA ASP A 162 0.59 29.84 -2.82
C ASP A 162 1.03 29.18 -4.14
N PRO A 163 0.65 29.73 -5.32
CA PRO A 163 1.04 29.18 -6.61
C PRO A 163 2.56 29.06 -6.78
N LYS A 164 3.34 29.95 -6.15
CA LYS A 164 4.81 29.95 -6.24
C LYS A 164 5.44 28.72 -5.58
N ARG A 165 4.74 28.08 -4.64
CA ARG A 165 5.16 26.84 -3.98
C ARG A 165 4.76 25.58 -4.76
N LEU A 166 3.93 25.71 -5.80
CA LEU A 166 3.48 24.60 -6.65
C LEU A 166 4.26 24.52 -7.97
N ILE A 167 5.08 25.54 -8.28
CA ILE A 167 5.98 25.51 -9.44
C ILE A 167 7.19 24.68 -9.03
N PRO A 168 7.45 23.54 -9.67
CA PRO A 168 8.67 22.78 -9.42
C PRO A 168 9.87 23.69 -9.68
N PRO A 169 10.85 23.77 -8.76
CA PRO A 169 12.06 24.54 -9.05
C PRO A 169 12.70 23.95 -10.31
N THR A 170 12.87 24.80 -11.33
CA THR A 170 13.56 24.42 -12.56
C THR A 170 15.00 24.88 -12.45
N THR A 171 15.93 24.03 -12.87
CA THR A 171 17.34 24.41 -13.02
C THR A 171 17.73 24.30 -14.49
N GLU A 172 18.46 25.29 -14.97
CA GLU A 172 19.10 25.24 -16.29
C GLU A 172 20.54 24.78 -16.09
N THR A 173 20.90 23.66 -16.71
CA THR A 173 22.28 23.16 -16.69
C THR A 173 22.85 23.13 -18.11
N LEU A 174 24.08 23.61 -18.25
CA LEU A 174 24.88 23.47 -19.45
C LEU A 174 25.50 22.09 -19.46
N VAL A 175 25.02 21.19 -20.32
CA VAL A 175 25.64 19.88 -20.51
C VAL A 175 26.85 20.07 -21.43
N ARG A 176 28.07 20.02 -20.86
CA ARG A 176 29.28 19.86 -21.68
C ARG A 176 29.35 18.42 -22.15
N ASN A 177 29.09 18.20 -23.43
CA ASN A 177 29.24 16.90 -24.07
C ASN A 177 30.72 16.50 -24.07
N ARG A 178 31.19 15.74 -23.07
CA ARG A 178 32.60 15.26 -22.99
C ARG A 178 32.90 14.09 -23.94
N LEU A 179 32.08 13.85 -24.96
CA LEU A 179 32.25 12.73 -25.91
C LEU A 179 32.84 13.13 -27.26
N CYS A 180 33.14 14.40 -27.53
CA CYS A 180 33.86 14.79 -28.75
C CYS A 180 35.16 15.54 -28.43
N SER A 181 36.29 14.89 -28.72
CA SER A 181 37.63 15.46 -28.69
C SER A 181 37.96 16.32 -29.92
N SER A 182 36.97 16.88 -30.61
CA SER A 182 37.18 17.75 -31.76
C SER A 182 36.92 19.20 -31.37
N GLN A 183 37.96 20.03 -31.49
CA GLN A 183 37.93 21.48 -31.36
C GLN A 183 36.93 22.12 -32.33
N VAL A 184 35.66 22.21 -31.96
CA VAL A 184 34.72 23.20 -32.47
C VAL A 184 33.79 23.58 -31.31
N ASP A 185 33.94 24.80 -30.79
CA ASP A 185 33.04 25.39 -29.80
C ASP A 185 31.67 25.65 -30.47
N GLU A 186 30.79 24.65 -30.52
CA GLU A 186 29.37 24.88 -30.76
C GLU A 186 28.67 25.30 -29.45
N PRO A 187 27.64 26.18 -29.52
CA PRO A 187 26.95 26.66 -28.34
C PRO A 187 26.22 25.51 -27.64
N SER A 188 26.74 25.15 -26.47
CA SER A 188 26.16 24.15 -25.56
C SER A 188 24.64 24.31 -25.45
N SER A 189 23.87 23.27 -25.79
CA SER A 189 22.43 23.24 -25.57
C SER A 189 22.14 23.32 -24.08
N SER A 190 21.39 24.35 -23.64
CA SER A 190 20.88 24.41 -22.27
C SER A 190 19.68 23.47 -22.15
N ASN A 191 19.80 22.45 -21.29
CA ASN A 191 18.66 21.62 -20.92
C ASN A 191 18.04 22.18 -19.64
N LYS A 192 16.71 22.36 -19.66
CA LYS A 192 15.90 22.68 -18.47
C LYS A 192 15.54 21.38 -17.77
N TYR A 193 15.93 21.26 -16.52
CA TYR A 193 15.56 20.16 -15.65
C TYR A 193 14.56 20.64 -14.61
N ILE A 194 13.52 19.84 -14.35
CA ILE A 194 12.65 20.01 -13.19
C ILE A 194 13.34 19.30 -12.04
N VAL A 195 13.59 20.00 -10.93
CA VAL A 195 14.20 19.41 -9.74
C VAL A 195 13.10 19.09 -8.73
N ASP A 196 12.78 17.81 -8.59
CA ASP A 196 11.90 17.32 -7.52
C ASP A 196 12.73 17.06 -6.27
N TYR A 197 12.75 18.01 -5.33
CA TYR A 197 13.55 17.93 -4.10
C TYR A 197 12.93 17.05 -3.00
N GLY A 198 11.78 16.42 -3.20
CA GLY A 198 11.10 15.78 -2.08
C GLY A 198 10.07 14.71 -2.40
N GLY A 199 10.11 14.14 -3.60
CA GLY A 199 9.09 13.21 -4.09
C GLY A 199 7.74 13.90 -4.05
N SER A 200 7.33 14.52 -5.14
CA SER A 200 6.13 15.37 -5.28
C SER A 200 4.82 14.79 -4.70
N TRP A 201 4.80 13.50 -4.38
CA TRP A 201 3.68 12.78 -3.76
C TRP A 201 3.79 12.58 -2.25
N SER A 202 4.92 12.86 -1.59
CA SER A 202 5.13 12.64 -0.15
C SER A 202 4.04 13.26 0.74
N PRO A 203 3.56 14.50 0.52
CA PRO A 203 2.44 15.06 1.28
C PRO A 203 1.12 14.31 1.05
N VAL A 204 0.89 13.78 -0.16
CA VAL A 204 -0.29 12.98 -0.49
C VAL A 204 -0.18 11.59 0.13
N THR A 205 0.99 10.96 0.05
CA THR A 205 1.28 9.63 0.62
C THR A 205 1.21 9.66 2.15
N ASN A 206 1.71 10.73 2.78
CA ASN A 206 1.69 10.92 4.24
C ASN A 206 0.41 11.58 4.77
N ALA A 207 -0.59 11.82 3.92
CA ALA A 207 -1.84 12.43 4.35
C ALA A 207 -2.54 11.58 5.41
N HIS A 208 -3.15 12.22 6.41
CA HIS A 208 -3.83 11.56 7.54
C HIS A 208 -4.85 10.51 7.10
N ILE A 209 -5.56 10.74 5.99
CA ILE A 209 -6.52 9.78 5.47
C ILE A 209 -5.86 8.41 5.18
N ASN A 210 -4.58 8.38 4.79
CA ASN A 210 -3.86 7.16 4.46
C ASN A 210 -3.39 6.35 5.68
N THR A 211 -3.53 6.86 6.90
CA THR A 211 -3.28 6.05 8.11
C THR A 211 -4.46 5.15 8.47
N ARG A 212 -5.61 5.33 7.80
CA ARG A 212 -6.83 4.57 8.07
C ARG A 212 -6.93 3.37 7.12
N GLY A 213 -6.97 2.15 7.67
CA GLY A 213 -7.04 0.92 6.88
C GLY A 213 -8.19 0.84 5.87
N TRP A 214 -9.31 1.52 6.12
CA TRP A 214 -10.46 1.58 5.20
C TRP A 214 -10.18 2.39 3.93
N VAL A 215 -9.33 3.42 4.00
CA VAL A 215 -9.00 4.32 2.89
C VAL A 215 -8.21 3.60 1.79
N MET A 216 -7.59 2.47 2.13
CA MET A 216 -6.96 1.59 1.17
C MET A 216 -7.97 1.02 0.17
N GLN A 217 -9.15 0.55 0.59
CA GLN A 217 -10.21 0.10 -0.33
C GLN A 217 -10.66 1.23 -1.25
N GLU A 218 -10.78 2.44 -0.70
CA GLU A 218 -11.29 3.61 -1.43
C GLU A 218 -10.28 4.17 -2.45
N ARG A 219 -8.98 4.01 -2.18
CA ARG A 219 -7.89 4.32 -3.12
C ARG A 219 -7.69 3.20 -4.13
N LEU A 220 -7.66 1.94 -3.66
CA LEU A 220 -7.32 0.79 -4.47
C LEU A 220 -8.46 0.26 -5.34
N LEU A 221 -9.71 0.44 -4.93
CA LEU A 221 -10.85 -0.03 -5.71
C LEU A 221 -11.45 1.07 -6.59
N SER A 222 -10.94 2.30 -6.53
CA SER A 222 -11.34 3.34 -7.49
C SER A 222 -11.05 2.88 -8.93
N SER A 223 -11.85 3.30 -9.91
CA SER A 223 -11.68 3.01 -11.36
C SER A 223 -10.24 3.17 -11.88
N THR A 224 -9.44 3.97 -11.20
CA THR A 224 -8.00 4.10 -11.35
C THR A 224 -7.25 2.77 -11.35
N LEU A 225 -7.60 1.80 -10.50
CA LEU A 225 -6.83 0.56 -10.38
C LEU A 225 -7.12 -0.46 -11.48
N ARG A 226 -8.37 -0.49 -11.97
CA ARG A 226 -8.70 -1.18 -13.23
C ARG A 226 -7.98 -0.56 -14.42
N LEU A 227 -7.85 0.79 -14.44
CA LEU A 227 -7.01 1.45 -15.44
C LEU A 227 -5.54 1.05 -15.29
N TYR A 228 -4.97 1.05 -14.08
CA TYR A 228 -3.60 0.61 -13.86
C TYR A 228 -3.39 -0.84 -14.28
N ALA A 229 -4.30 -1.76 -13.94
CA ALA A 229 -4.21 -3.15 -14.40
C ALA A 229 -4.20 -3.24 -15.93
N SER A 230 -5.09 -2.50 -16.60
CA SER A 230 -5.12 -2.43 -18.07
C SER A 230 -3.85 -1.80 -18.67
N TYR A 231 -3.34 -0.74 -18.05
CA TYR A 231 -2.18 0.03 -18.53
C TYR A 231 -0.86 -0.72 -18.31
N LEU A 232 -0.67 -1.28 -17.11
CA LEU A 232 0.47 -2.11 -16.74
C LEU A 232 0.42 -3.49 -17.42
N SER A 233 -0.76 -3.87 -17.94
CA SER A 233 -1.06 -5.20 -18.47
C SER A 233 -0.56 -6.26 -17.49
N ASP A 234 -0.91 -6.06 -16.21
CA ASP A 234 -0.43 -6.85 -15.09
C ASP A 234 -1.60 -7.28 -14.20
N GLU A 235 -1.40 -8.41 -13.53
CA GLU A 235 -2.39 -9.04 -12.67
C GLU A 235 -2.28 -8.47 -11.26
N TYR A 236 -3.42 -8.15 -10.65
CA TYR A 236 -3.46 -7.70 -9.26
C TYR A 236 -3.55 -8.91 -8.34
N VAL A 237 -2.65 -8.97 -7.36
CA VAL A 237 -2.47 -10.11 -6.48
C VAL A 237 -2.50 -9.62 -5.04
N ALA A 238 -3.70 -9.65 -4.45
CA ALA A 238 -3.96 -9.28 -3.05
C ALA A 238 -3.25 -7.99 -2.61
N GLY A 239 -3.45 -6.87 -3.31
CA GLY A 239 -2.83 -5.57 -2.98
C GLY A 239 -1.56 -5.24 -3.75
N MET A 240 -0.99 -6.19 -4.50
CA MET A 240 0.27 -6.01 -5.22
C MET A 240 0.10 -6.34 -6.71
N TRP A 241 1.14 -6.14 -7.51
CA TRP A 241 1.14 -6.44 -8.94
C TRP A 241 2.04 -7.63 -9.23
N ARG A 242 1.54 -8.61 -10.00
CA ARG A 242 2.21 -9.90 -10.21
C ARG A 242 3.64 -9.76 -10.71
N LYS A 243 3.92 -8.86 -11.65
CA LYS A 243 5.28 -8.64 -12.17
C LYS A 243 6.23 -8.04 -11.13
N ASN A 244 5.72 -7.35 -10.10
CA ASN A 244 6.53 -6.68 -9.08
C ASN A 244 6.49 -7.36 -7.70
N LEU A 245 5.87 -8.54 -7.58
CA LEU A 245 5.71 -9.24 -6.30
C LEU A 245 7.06 -9.46 -5.59
N HIS A 246 8.11 -9.80 -6.33
CA HIS A 246 9.45 -10.02 -5.80
C HIS A 246 10.01 -8.80 -5.03
N ASN A 247 9.61 -7.58 -5.41
CA ASN A 247 9.96 -6.37 -4.68
C ASN A 247 8.91 -6.02 -3.62
N ASP A 248 7.63 -6.09 -3.97
CA ASP A 248 6.55 -5.63 -3.10
C ASP A 248 6.46 -6.46 -1.81
N LEU A 249 6.83 -7.74 -1.82
CA LEU A 249 6.90 -8.61 -0.63
C LEU A 249 7.88 -8.12 0.45
N LEU A 250 8.81 -7.24 0.09
CA LEU A 250 9.76 -6.59 1.01
C LEU A 250 9.17 -5.33 1.69
N TRP A 251 7.85 -5.22 1.73
CA TRP A 251 7.16 -4.20 2.49
C TRP A 251 7.41 -4.32 3.99
N TYR A 252 7.32 -3.24 4.75
CA TYR A 252 7.39 -3.32 6.21
C TYR A 252 6.56 -2.22 6.89
N GLY A 253 6.22 -2.47 8.15
CA GLY A 253 5.50 -1.54 9.01
C GLY A 253 6.36 -0.37 9.48
N CYS A 254 5.81 0.85 9.38
CA CYS A 254 6.40 2.03 10.01
C CYS A 254 5.91 2.14 11.46
N HIS A 255 6.79 1.84 12.40
CA HIS A 255 6.48 1.89 13.83
C HIS A 255 6.63 3.32 14.35
N ASN A 256 5.50 4.01 14.50
CA ASN A 256 5.43 5.27 15.25
C ASN A 256 4.91 4.96 16.66
N TYR A 257 5.50 5.57 17.70
CA TYR A 257 5.17 5.33 19.11
C TYR A 257 3.70 5.62 19.51
N GLU A 258 2.88 6.19 18.62
CA GLU A 258 1.51 6.63 18.93
C GLU A 258 0.41 5.60 18.56
N GLU A 259 0.68 4.63 17.67
CA GLU A 259 -0.30 3.60 17.28
C GLU A 259 0.35 2.20 17.21
N VAL A 260 -0.22 1.24 17.94
CA VAL A 260 0.22 -0.17 17.89
C VAL A 260 -0.21 -0.75 16.54
N SER A 261 0.77 -1.00 15.68
CA SER A 261 0.52 -1.65 14.40
C SER A 261 0.41 -3.17 14.60
N SER A 262 -0.58 -3.80 13.97
CA SER A 262 -0.86 -5.22 14.15
C SER A 262 -1.52 -5.81 12.92
N ARG A 263 -1.82 -7.11 12.93
CA ARG A 263 -2.75 -7.70 11.95
C ARG A 263 -4.20 -7.56 12.42
N TYR A 264 -5.14 -7.79 11.51
CA TYR A 264 -6.56 -7.86 11.84
C TYR A 264 -6.88 -9.19 12.53
N GLU A 265 -7.77 -9.17 13.53
CA GLU A 265 -8.26 -10.40 14.18
C GLU A 265 -9.04 -11.29 13.21
N ALA A 266 -9.84 -10.67 12.33
CA ALA A 266 -10.52 -11.36 11.24
C ALA A 266 -9.61 -11.46 10.01
N TYR A 267 -9.77 -12.53 9.24
CA TYR A 267 -9.05 -12.70 7.98
C TYR A 267 -9.46 -11.60 6.97
N ILE A 268 -8.46 -10.83 6.51
CA ILE A 268 -8.63 -9.80 5.47
C ILE A 268 -7.88 -10.17 4.18
N ALA A 269 -6.64 -10.65 4.33
CA ALA A 269 -5.77 -11.03 3.23
C ALA A 269 -4.68 -12.01 3.73
N PRO A 270 -3.97 -12.71 2.82
CA PRO A 270 -2.85 -13.59 3.16
C PRO A 270 -1.73 -12.86 3.91
N SER A 271 -0.93 -13.57 4.72
CA SER A 271 0.08 -12.90 5.56
C SER A 271 1.17 -12.19 4.78
N TRP A 272 1.45 -12.64 3.56
CA TRP A 272 2.42 -12.04 2.65
C TRP A 272 1.91 -10.75 1.99
N SER A 273 0.59 -10.51 2.00
CA SER A 273 0.00 -9.28 1.49
C SER A 273 0.08 -8.18 2.54
N TRP A 274 0.52 -6.99 2.14
CA TRP A 274 0.46 -5.80 3.00
C TRP A 274 -0.98 -5.40 3.38
N ALA A 275 -1.99 -5.86 2.65
CA ALA A 275 -3.41 -5.66 2.96
C ALA A 275 -3.85 -6.33 4.28
N SER A 276 -3.06 -7.29 4.76
CA SER A 276 -3.32 -7.99 6.02
C SER A 276 -2.81 -7.21 7.25
N TYR A 277 -2.11 -6.08 7.05
CA TYR A 277 -1.49 -5.27 8.09
C TYR A 277 -2.31 -4.00 8.39
N LYS A 278 -2.51 -3.72 9.67
CA LYS A 278 -3.17 -2.52 10.18
C LYS A 278 -2.10 -1.53 10.63
N GLY A 279 -1.70 -0.66 9.72
CA GLY A 279 -0.74 0.41 10.00
C GLY A 279 -0.17 1.00 8.72
N LYS A 280 0.77 1.93 8.88
CA LYS A 280 1.49 2.51 7.75
C LYS A 280 2.49 1.50 7.18
N VAL A 281 2.35 1.18 5.91
CA VAL A 281 3.26 0.29 5.17
C VAL A 281 4.25 1.13 4.35
N ILE A 282 5.52 0.70 4.33
CA ILE A 282 6.59 1.25 3.48
C ILE A 282 7.05 0.15 2.52
N THR A 283 7.18 0.48 1.24
CA THR A 283 7.81 -0.36 0.22
C THR A 283 9.24 0.10 -0.03
N MET A 284 10.19 -0.83 -0.10
CA MET A 284 11.60 -0.50 -0.29
C MET A 284 11.94 -0.27 -1.77
N ASN A 285 11.54 0.89 -2.32
CA ASN A 285 11.86 1.30 -3.68
C ASN A 285 13.13 2.17 -3.69
N TYR A 286 14.27 1.57 -4.03
CA TYR A 286 15.50 2.31 -4.29
C TYR A 286 15.67 2.48 -5.80
N GLU A 287 15.26 3.64 -6.33
CA GLU A 287 15.37 3.93 -7.77
C GLU A 287 16.82 4.06 -8.28
N HIS A 288 17.81 3.99 -7.38
CA HIS A 288 19.21 4.32 -7.68
C HIS A 288 20.21 3.18 -7.41
N ASP A 289 19.77 2.05 -6.84
CA ASP A 289 20.67 0.95 -6.47
C ASP A 289 20.52 -0.22 -7.46
N ARG A 290 21.64 -0.77 -7.95
CA ARG A 290 21.62 -2.03 -8.69
C ARG A 290 21.28 -3.13 -7.68
N VAL A 291 20.14 -3.79 -7.82
CA VAL A 291 19.72 -4.85 -6.90
C VAL A 291 19.61 -6.18 -7.63
N GLU A 292 19.99 -7.25 -6.94
CA GLU A 292 19.80 -8.62 -7.38
C GLU A 292 18.77 -9.29 -6.46
N TYR A 293 17.71 -9.84 -7.04
CA TYR A 293 16.75 -10.66 -6.29
C TYR A 293 17.22 -12.11 -6.30
N LEU A 294 17.27 -12.72 -5.12
CA LEU A 294 17.85 -14.06 -4.89
C LEU A 294 16.79 -15.12 -4.57
N TYR A 295 15.54 -14.81 -4.92
CA TYR A 295 14.39 -15.68 -4.80
C TYR A 295 13.40 -15.38 -5.93
N GLU A 296 12.54 -16.35 -6.19
CA GLU A 296 11.52 -16.31 -7.22
C GLU A 296 10.12 -16.48 -6.61
N VAL A 297 9.16 -15.81 -7.24
CA VAL A 297 7.74 -15.97 -6.96
C VAL A 297 7.19 -16.91 -8.04
N ASP A 298 7.14 -18.21 -7.74
CA ASP A 298 6.82 -19.25 -8.72
C ASP A 298 5.35 -19.20 -9.15
N ASP A 299 4.46 -19.12 -8.16
CA ASP A 299 3.02 -19.25 -8.38
C ASP A 299 2.22 -18.62 -7.23
N CYS A 300 0.96 -18.30 -7.50
CA CYS A 300 0.05 -17.76 -6.52
C CYS A 300 -1.35 -18.33 -6.74
N LYS A 301 -1.95 -18.86 -5.67
CA LYS A 301 -3.35 -19.25 -5.66
C LYS A 301 -4.16 -18.30 -4.78
N LEU A 302 -4.99 -17.49 -5.42
CA LEU A 302 -6.01 -16.67 -4.77
C LEU A 302 -7.40 -17.08 -5.24
N GLU A 303 -8.34 -17.08 -4.32
CA GLU A 303 -9.77 -17.24 -4.62
C GLU A 303 -10.49 -15.98 -4.14
N HIS A 304 -11.27 -15.32 -5.01
CA HIS A 304 -11.98 -14.10 -4.62
C HIS A 304 -13.30 -14.44 -3.92
N VAL A 305 -13.70 -13.60 -2.97
CA VAL A 305 -15.00 -13.73 -2.27
C VAL A 305 -16.16 -13.43 -3.21
N THR A 306 -15.91 -12.56 -4.20
CA THR A 306 -16.85 -12.14 -5.23
C THR A 306 -16.17 -12.23 -6.61
N ASP A 307 -16.90 -11.93 -7.69
CA ASP A 307 -16.34 -11.89 -9.04
C ASP A 307 -15.39 -10.69 -9.29
N ASP A 308 -15.12 -9.85 -8.27
CA ASP A 308 -14.18 -8.73 -8.37
C ASP A 308 -12.75 -9.22 -8.06
N GLU A 309 -11.95 -9.43 -9.10
CA GLU A 309 -10.54 -9.85 -9.03
C GLU A 309 -9.64 -8.86 -8.27
N MET A 310 -10.13 -7.65 -8.00
CA MET A 310 -9.42 -6.63 -7.20
C MET A 310 -9.89 -6.61 -5.73
N GLY A 311 -10.96 -7.36 -5.43
CA GLY A 311 -11.68 -7.32 -4.16
C GLY A 311 -11.12 -8.25 -3.09
N ALA A 312 -11.95 -8.48 -2.05
CA ALA A 312 -11.59 -9.36 -0.94
C ALA A 312 -11.28 -10.79 -1.43
N VAL A 313 -10.21 -11.35 -0.89
CA VAL A 313 -9.76 -12.71 -1.19
C VAL A 313 -10.14 -13.66 -0.04
N ARG A 314 -10.25 -14.95 -0.36
CA ARG A 314 -10.29 -16.06 0.59
C ARG A 314 -8.86 -16.50 0.91
N PRO A 315 -8.65 -17.31 1.96
CA PRO A 315 -7.34 -17.92 2.23
C PRO A 315 -6.75 -18.54 0.96
N GLY A 316 -5.52 -18.14 0.67
CA GLY A 316 -4.77 -18.51 -0.52
C GLY A 316 -3.30 -18.65 -0.17
N TRP A 317 -2.49 -19.05 -1.13
CA TRP A 317 -1.06 -19.26 -0.92
C TRP A 317 -0.22 -18.64 -2.03
N LEU A 318 1.01 -18.29 -1.67
CA LEU A 318 2.07 -17.89 -2.58
C LEU A 318 3.17 -18.93 -2.52
N ARG A 319 3.65 -19.41 -3.68
CA ARG A 319 4.78 -20.31 -3.75
C ARG A 319 6.05 -19.51 -4.03
N LEU A 320 7.04 -19.65 -3.15
CA LEU A 320 8.33 -18.99 -3.26
C LEU A 320 9.42 -20.04 -3.42
N SER A 321 10.40 -19.76 -4.27
CA SER A 321 11.63 -20.55 -4.40
C SER A 321 12.85 -19.69 -4.09
N GLY A 322 13.68 -20.13 -3.16
CA GLY A 322 14.90 -19.41 -2.82
C GLY A 322 15.72 -20.18 -1.79
N HIS A 323 16.84 -19.60 -1.36
CA HIS A 323 17.66 -20.24 -0.33
C HIS A 323 17.03 -20.03 1.05
N LEU A 324 16.53 -21.11 1.65
CA LEU A 324 15.92 -21.10 2.99
C LEU A 324 16.95 -21.47 4.06
N ARG A 325 16.91 -20.80 5.21
CA ARG A 325 17.64 -21.19 6.44
C ARG A 325 16.73 -21.11 7.64
N GLN A 326 17.04 -21.92 8.64
CA GLN A 326 16.51 -21.72 9.97
C GLN A 326 17.16 -20.48 10.60
N LEU A 327 16.37 -19.72 11.36
CA LEU A 327 16.87 -18.56 12.10
C LEU A 327 16.41 -18.60 13.56
N LYS A 328 17.02 -17.75 14.38
CA LYS A 328 16.53 -17.38 15.70
C LYS A 328 16.40 -15.86 15.78
N LEU A 329 15.33 -15.38 16.41
CA LEU A 329 15.17 -13.98 16.77
C LEU A 329 15.43 -13.85 18.26
N LEU A 330 16.31 -12.94 18.64
CA LEU A 330 16.67 -12.71 20.04
C LEU A 330 16.33 -11.29 20.43
N ARG A 331 15.51 -11.13 21.46
CA ARG A 331 15.11 -9.82 21.96
C ARG A 331 16.27 -9.17 22.71
N ARG A 332 16.60 -7.93 22.34
CA ARG A 332 17.67 -7.12 22.92
C ARG A 332 17.04 -5.88 23.57
N ALA A 333 17.04 -5.85 24.90
CA ALA A 333 16.63 -4.67 25.65
C ALA A 333 17.77 -3.64 25.68
N SER A 334 17.53 -2.40 25.24
CA SER A 334 18.48 -1.30 25.41
C SER A 334 17.76 0.01 25.69
N GLU A 335 18.04 0.62 26.85
CA GLU A 335 17.69 2.02 27.21
C GLU A 335 16.32 2.53 26.67
N GLY A 336 15.26 1.71 26.79
CA GLY A 336 13.89 2.09 26.41
C GLY A 336 13.46 1.75 24.98
N ASN A 337 14.31 1.11 24.17
CA ASN A 337 13.95 0.54 22.87
C ASN A 337 14.21 -0.97 22.84
N ASP A 338 13.16 -1.74 22.57
CA ASP A 338 13.30 -3.16 22.28
C ASP A 338 13.78 -3.34 20.84
N MET A 339 14.93 -3.97 20.67
CA MET A 339 15.48 -4.33 19.37
C MET A 339 15.53 -5.84 19.22
N TRP A 340 15.67 -6.32 17.99
CA TRP A 340 15.82 -7.74 17.68
C TRP A 340 17.17 -7.98 17.02
N SER A 341 17.93 -8.96 17.51
CA SER A 341 19.01 -9.56 16.76
C SER A 341 18.53 -10.79 16.01
N LEU A 342 19.15 -11.00 14.85
CA LEU A 342 18.92 -12.13 13.98
C LEU A 342 20.10 -13.08 14.11
N ALA A 343 19.86 -14.38 14.27
CA ALA A 343 20.90 -15.39 14.21
C ALA A 343 20.58 -16.43 13.12
N ILE A 344 21.51 -16.64 12.19
CA ILE A 344 21.42 -17.62 11.10
C ILE A 344 22.65 -18.51 11.17
N ASP A 345 22.48 -19.84 11.16
CA ASP A 345 23.60 -20.79 11.19
C ASP A 345 24.64 -20.49 12.31
N ASN A 346 24.15 -20.11 13.50
CA ASN A 346 24.92 -19.68 14.68
C ASN A 346 25.72 -18.37 14.54
N ILE A 347 25.59 -17.67 13.41
CA ILE A 347 26.12 -16.32 13.20
C ILE A 347 25.05 -15.32 13.65
N GLU A 348 25.36 -14.54 14.68
CA GLU A 348 24.48 -13.49 15.19
C GLU A 348 24.79 -12.13 14.55
N TYR A 349 23.74 -11.44 14.15
CA TYR A 349 23.74 -10.06 13.67
C TYR A 349 23.12 -9.20 14.74
N ASP A 350 23.95 -8.42 15.43
CA ASP A 350 23.55 -7.65 16.60
C ASP A 350 23.35 -6.17 16.22
N PRO A 351 22.15 -5.61 16.43
CA PRO A 351 21.87 -4.22 16.12
C PRO A 351 22.73 -3.23 16.93
N GLN A 352 23.30 -3.61 18.07
CA GLN A 352 24.05 -2.72 18.96
C GLN A 352 25.55 -2.64 18.63
N GLN A 353 26.06 -3.51 17.76
CA GLN A 353 27.51 -3.65 17.53
C GLN A 353 28.09 -2.70 16.48
N TYR A 354 27.27 -1.86 15.83
CA TYR A 354 27.75 -0.88 14.85
C TYR A 354 28.30 0.38 15.55
N ARG A 355 29.49 0.28 16.14
CA ARG A 355 30.30 1.45 16.51
C ARG A 355 31.62 1.38 15.75
N ASP A 356 31.70 2.20 14.72
CA ASP A 356 32.92 2.59 13.99
C ASP A 356 33.78 1.44 13.47
N GLY A 357 33.43 0.91 12.28
CA GLY A 357 34.29 0.44 11.18
C GLY A 357 35.58 -0.38 11.41
N GLU A 358 35.96 -0.66 12.65
CA GLU A 358 37.22 -1.25 13.11
C GLU A 358 37.00 -2.64 13.69
N THR A 359 35.74 -3.03 13.93
CA THR A 359 35.36 -4.37 14.36
C THR A 359 34.66 -5.11 13.22
N ALA A 360 35.02 -6.38 13.01
CA ALA A 360 34.45 -7.27 12.01
C ALA A 360 33.01 -7.71 12.34
N ASN A 361 32.21 -6.83 12.94
CA ASN A 361 30.91 -7.14 13.53
C ASN A 361 29.77 -6.96 12.52
N LEU A 362 28.74 -7.78 12.64
CA LEU A 362 27.60 -7.85 11.73
C LEU A 362 26.38 -7.12 12.33
N TRP A 363 25.81 -6.19 11.58
CA TRP A 363 24.64 -5.40 12.00
C TRP A 363 23.36 -5.89 11.34
N SER A 364 22.23 -5.81 12.04
CA SER A 364 20.90 -6.04 11.47
C SER A 364 19.86 -4.99 11.84
N SER A 365 18.88 -4.82 10.96
CA SER A 365 17.60 -4.17 11.22
C SER A 365 16.48 -5.17 10.95
N ILE A 366 15.55 -5.32 11.89
CA ILE A 366 14.43 -6.26 11.80
C ILE A 366 13.13 -5.48 11.89
N TRP A 367 12.22 -5.74 10.96
CA TRP A 367 10.87 -5.17 10.96
C TRP A 367 9.85 -6.30 10.95
N LEU A 368 9.30 -6.58 12.14
CA LEU A 368 8.26 -7.57 12.33
C LEU A 368 6.89 -7.00 11.93
N ASP A 369 6.04 -7.86 11.38
CA ASP A 369 4.65 -7.52 11.07
C ASP A 369 3.80 -7.34 12.33
N GLU A 370 4.24 -7.89 13.47
CA GLU A 370 3.61 -7.70 14.78
C GLU A 370 4.73 -7.52 15.82
N PRO A 371 5.28 -6.30 15.98
CA PRO A 371 6.46 -6.03 16.83
C PRO A 371 6.28 -6.37 18.30
N GLN A 372 5.03 -6.37 18.77
CA GLN A 372 4.64 -6.76 20.12
C GLN A 372 4.73 -8.27 20.36
N THR A 373 4.79 -9.07 19.29
CA THR A 373 4.85 -10.52 19.38
C THR A 373 6.24 -10.97 19.80
N ASP A 374 6.31 -11.82 20.81
CA ASP A 374 7.54 -12.48 21.23
C ASP A 374 7.73 -13.78 20.43
N PHE A 375 8.98 -14.10 20.11
CA PHE A 375 9.38 -15.22 19.25
C PHE A 375 10.37 -16.16 19.95
N ASP A 376 10.54 -16.03 21.28
CA ASP A 376 11.44 -16.85 22.08
C ASP A 376 11.11 -18.36 21.99
N GLU A 377 9.84 -18.73 22.04
CA GLU A 377 9.42 -20.14 21.99
C GLU A 377 9.58 -20.73 20.59
N GLU A 378 9.23 -19.99 19.53
CA GLU A 378 9.45 -20.38 18.15
C GLU A 378 10.94 -20.50 17.82
N SER A 379 11.78 -19.61 18.36
CA SER A 379 13.23 -19.65 18.23
C SER A 379 13.83 -20.87 18.93
N LYS A 380 13.33 -21.24 20.12
CA LYS A 380 13.73 -22.47 20.83
C LYS A 380 13.25 -23.73 20.11
N GLY A 381 12.03 -23.70 19.58
CA GLY A 381 11.40 -24.81 18.86
C GLY A 381 11.95 -25.03 17.45
N GLY A 382 12.72 -24.10 16.91
CA GLY A 382 13.27 -24.18 15.57
C GLY A 382 12.26 -23.97 14.45
N ASN A 383 11.24 -23.16 14.71
CA ASN A 383 10.11 -22.93 13.81
C ASN A 383 10.25 -21.63 12.99
N LEU A 384 11.36 -20.93 13.09
CA LEU A 384 11.61 -19.67 12.36
C LEU A 384 12.62 -19.88 11.25
N TYR A 385 12.34 -19.25 10.12
CA TYR A 385 13.11 -19.40 8.90
C TYR A 385 13.25 -18.07 8.17
N CYS A 386 14.31 -17.91 7.39
CA CYS A 386 14.49 -16.79 6.48
C CYS A 386 14.80 -17.28 5.07
N MET A 387 14.32 -16.53 4.09
CA MET A 387 14.73 -16.68 2.70
C MET A 387 15.53 -15.44 2.29
N LEU A 388 16.70 -15.66 1.69
CA LEU A 388 17.52 -14.57 1.16
C LEU A 388 16.80 -13.94 -0.04
N ALA A 389 16.49 -12.64 0.05
CA ALA A 389 15.57 -12.01 -0.88
C ALA A 389 16.25 -11.04 -1.84
N ARG A 390 17.12 -10.16 -1.33
CA ARG A 390 17.73 -9.10 -2.15
C ARG A 390 19.16 -8.80 -1.72
N HIS A 391 20.04 -8.63 -2.69
CA HIS A 391 21.41 -8.16 -2.52
C HIS A 391 21.59 -6.79 -3.19
N HIS A 392 22.20 -5.85 -2.48
CA HIS A 392 22.44 -4.49 -2.96
C HIS A 392 23.84 -4.37 -3.58
N MET A 393 23.90 -4.08 -4.89
CA MET A 393 25.13 -3.94 -5.68
C MET A 393 25.46 -2.46 -5.96
N PHE A 394 26.73 -2.11 -5.76
CA PHE A 394 27.45 -0.84 -6.01
C PHE A 394 26.72 0.38 -6.64
N ASN A 395 26.91 1.53 -5.99
CA ASN A 395 27.07 2.81 -6.69
C ASN A 395 28.55 3.03 -7.08
N ASP A 396 28.81 3.81 -8.13
CA ASP A 396 30.14 3.95 -8.78
C ASP A 396 31.24 4.56 -7.87
N THR A 397 30.93 4.85 -6.60
CA THR A 397 31.79 5.52 -5.63
C THR A 397 32.49 4.58 -4.63
N GLY A 398 32.15 3.28 -4.62
CA GLY A 398 32.95 2.22 -3.97
C GLY A 398 32.95 2.16 -2.43
N ASP A 399 32.08 2.88 -1.73
CA ASP A 399 32.09 2.99 -0.26
C ASP A 399 30.80 2.49 0.44
N ALA A 400 29.93 1.77 -0.25
CA ALA A 400 28.72 1.20 0.33
C ALA A 400 28.95 -0.27 0.76
N SER A 401 28.73 -0.52 2.05
CA SER A 401 28.68 -1.84 2.69
C SER A 401 27.74 -2.83 2.01
N ASN A 402 28.16 -4.10 1.89
CA ASN A 402 27.30 -5.22 1.48
C ASN A 402 26.04 -5.30 2.36
N MET A 403 24.87 -5.09 1.77
CA MET A 403 23.57 -5.21 2.44
C MET A 403 22.75 -6.33 1.84
N TRP A 404 22.08 -7.08 2.70
CA TRP A 404 21.25 -8.23 2.32
C TRP A 404 19.89 -8.11 2.99
N ASP A 405 18.82 -8.26 2.21
CA ASP A 405 17.46 -8.31 2.72
C ASP A 405 16.95 -9.75 2.75
N PHE A 406 16.13 -10.04 3.76
CA PHE A 406 15.57 -11.36 4.05
C PHE A 406 14.07 -11.26 4.25
N LEU A 407 13.33 -12.21 3.70
CA LEU A 407 11.96 -12.48 4.13
C LEU A 407 12.00 -13.40 5.36
N LEU A 408 11.21 -13.07 6.38
CA LEU A 408 11.15 -13.82 7.63
C LEU A 408 9.84 -14.61 7.72
N PHE A 409 9.94 -15.86 8.13
CA PHE A 409 8.84 -16.82 8.15
C PHE A 409 8.75 -17.59 9.47
N GLN A 410 7.52 -17.89 9.86
CA GLN A 410 7.18 -18.88 10.87
C GLN A 410 6.59 -20.11 10.18
N LEU A 411 7.08 -21.29 10.53
CA LEU A 411 6.54 -22.57 10.04
C LEU A 411 5.18 -22.85 10.69
N VAL A 412 4.17 -23.12 9.87
CA VAL A 412 2.79 -23.39 10.32
C VAL A 412 2.42 -24.86 10.16
N ASP A 413 2.75 -25.46 9.01
CA ASP A 413 2.56 -26.89 8.76
C ASP A 413 3.82 -27.48 8.10
N PRO A 414 4.63 -28.26 8.85
CA PRO A 414 5.83 -28.90 8.32
C PRO A 414 5.53 -29.92 7.22
N SER A 415 4.38 -30.60 7.28
CA SER A 415 4.06 -31.68 6.33
C SER A 415 3.74 -31.17 4.93
N GLN A 416 3.29 -29.91 4.85
CA GLN A 416 2.93 -29.23 3.61
C GLN A 416 3.89 -28.09 3.26
N ALA A 417 4.96 -27.88 4.05
CA ALA A 417 5.88 -26.75 3.93
C ALA A 417 5.13 -25.41 3.86
N ILE A 418 4.14 -25.23 4.74
CA ILE A 418 3.35 -24.00 4.85
C ILE A 418 3.96 -23.10 5.90
N PHE A 419 4.18 -21.85 5.49
CA PHE A 419 4.77 -20.79 6.30
C PHE A 419 3.84 -19.58 6.36
N ARG A 420 4.01 -18.80 7.42
CA ARG A 420 3.42 -17.48 7.59
C ARG A 420 4.54 -16.45 7.55
N ARG A 421 4.38 -15.37 6.79
CA ARG A 421 5.32 -14.24 6.82
C ARG A 421 5.17 -13.48 8.14
N ILE A 422 6.29 -13.23 8.79
CA ILE A 422 6.35 -12.53 10.08
C ILE A 422 7.11 -11.21 10.01
N GLY A 423 7.75 -10.89 8.88
CA GLY A 423 8.42 -9.62 8.66
C GLY A 423 9.55 -9.71 7.65
N ILE A 424 10.44 -8.73 7.73
CA ILE A 424 11.68 -8.68 6.95
C ILE A 424 12.88 -8.36 7.84
N GLY A 425 14.06 -8.80 7.40
CA GLY A 425 15.33 -8.43 8.01
C GLY A 425 16.26 -7.81 6.98
N ARG A 426 17.11 -6.90 7.42
CA ARG A 426 18.25 -6.38 6.65
C ARG A 426 19.51 -6.59 7.46
N THR A 427 20.55 -7.09 6.82
CA THR A 427 21.89 -7.14 7.42
C THR A 427 22.85 -6.23 6.67
N ARG A 428 23.87 -5.75 7.39
CA ARG A 428 25.00 -5.01 6.83
C ARG A 428 26.27 -5.71 7.26
N THR A 429 27.02 -6.22 6.29
CA THR A 429 28.18 -7.07 6.55
C THR A 429 29.50 -6.34 6.33
N GLY A 430 29.43 -5.04 5.96
CA GLY A 430 30.60 -4.22 5.74
C GLY A 430 31.47 -4.77 4.60
N LYS A 431 32.70 -5.17 4.93
CA LYS A 431 33.67 -5.81 4.02
C LYS A 431 33.70 -7.34 4.13
N VAL A 432 32.89 -7.93 5.00
CA VAL A 432 32.81 -9.38 5.17
C VAL A 432 32.04 -9.98 3.98
N ASN A 433 32.66 -10.94 3.29
CA ASN A 433 32.03 -11.71 2.23
C ASN A 433 30.81 -12.45 2.77
N ASN A 434 29.77 -12.58 1.94
CA ASN A 434 28.44 -13.05 2.27
C ASN A 434 28.40 -14.05 3.46
N PRO A 435 27.88 -13.66 4.63
CA PRO A 435 27.76 -14.55 5.79
C PRO A 435 26.66 -15.61 5.62
N TYR A 436 26.00 -15.62 4.47
CA TYR A 436 25.22 -16.73 3.96
C TYR A 436 26.15 -17.60 3.08
N PRO A 437 26.67 -18.74 3.56
CA PRO A 437 27.59 -19.57 2.77
C PRO A 437 26.86 -20.14 1.55
N MET A 438 27.13 -19.58 0.37
CA MET A 438 26.61 -20.09 -0.90
C MET A 438 27.57 -21.18 -1.37
N SER A 439 27.31 -22.44 -1.03
CA SER A 439 28.20 -23.57 -1.34
C SER A 439 28.34 -23.90 -2.84
N SER A 440 27.86 -23.07 -3.78
CA SER A 440 27.86 -23.43 -5.20
C SER A 440 27.78 -22.31 -6.25
N LEU A 441 27.95 -21.02 -5.90
CA LEU A 441 27.89 -19.96 -6.92
C LEU A 441 29.22 -19.71 -7.67
N ASP A 442 30.34 -20.23 -7.16
CA ASP A 442 31.60 -20.23 -7.89
C ASP A 442 31.89 -21.64 -8.42
N GLY A 443 31.82 -21.81 -9.74
CA GLY A 443 32.30 -22.98 -10.47
C GLY A 443 33.83 -23.13 -10.43
N GLY A 444 34.44 -23.00 -9.26
CA GLY A 444 35.87 -23.08 -9.02
C GLY A 444 36.16 -24.02 -7.85
N ALA A 445 36.80 -25.13 -8.14
CA ALA A 445 37.16 -26.17 -7.20
C ALA A 445 37.95 -25.64 -5.98
N SER A 446 37.53 -26.06 -4.78
CA SER A 446 38.39 -26.80 -3.86
C SER A 446 37.54 -27.36 -2.71
N SER A 447 37.33 -28.67 -2.76
CA SER A 447 36.97 -29.46 -1.59
C SER A 447 38.09 -29.33 -0.55
N GLU A 448 37.80 -28.73 0.60
CA GLU A 448 38.42 -28.97 1.91
C GLU A 448 38.07 -27.81 2.86
N SER A 449 36.97 -27.95 3.61
CA SER A 449 36.64 -27.29 4.90
C SER A 449 35.12 -27.08 5.15
N ALA A 450 34.26 -28.02 4.74
CA ALA A 450 32.86 -28.04 5.18
C ALA A 450 32.68 -29.08 6.31
N GLU A 451 33.25 -28.84 7.49
CA GLU A 451 33.08 -29.73 8.65
C GLU A 451 31.93 -29.31 9.61
N ASP A 452 31.24 -28.19 9.37
CA ASP A 452 30.08 -27.77 10.19
C ASP A 452 28.82 -27.44 9.35
N GLY A 453 28.70 -28.03 8.17
CA GLY A 453 27.56 -27.79 7.26
C GLY A 453 26.25 -28.36 7.82
N HIS A 454 25.40 -27.49 8.36
CA HIS A 454 24.01 -27.84 8.68
C HIS A 454 23.32 -28.37 7.42
N ASP A 455 22.73 -29.57 7.50
CA ASP A 455 22.18 -30.29 6.34
C ASP A 455 20.91 -29.59 5.82
N THR A 456 21.09 -28.64 4.90
CA THR A 456 19.98 -27.89 4.26
C THR A 456 19.01 -28.75 3.46
N THR A 457 19.34 -30.03 3.18
CA THR A 457 18.44 -30.93 2.44
C THR A 457 17.25 -31.39 3.29
N THR A 458 17.29 -31.14 4.60
CA THR A 458 16.29 -31.61 5.57
C THR A 458 15.28 -30.52 6.00
N LEU A 459 15.39 -29.30 5.46
CA LEU A 459 14.49 -28.20 5.80
C LEU A 459 13.06 -28.46 5.29
N PRO A 460 12.02 -27.99 6.00
CA PRO A 460 10.63 -28.16 5.60
C PRO A 460 10.34 -27.38 4.31
N CYS A 461 10.36 -28.07 3.17
CA CYS A 461 10.15 -27.52 1.85
C CYS A 461 9.29 -28.45 0.99
N ALA A 462 8.57 -27.88 0.02
CA ALA A 462 7.75 -28.62 -0.93
C ALA A 462 8.59 -29.26 -2.05
N ALA A 463 9.73 -28.65 -2.38
CA ALA A 463 10.72 -29.15 -3.32
C ALA A 463 12.10 -28.60 -2.96
N TYR A 464 13.13 -29.38 -3.25
CA TYR A 464 14.54 -29.00 -3.09
C TYR A 464 15.35 -29.43 -4.31
N GLU A 465 15.93 -28.48 -5.02
CA GLU A 465 16.78 -28.72 -6.18
C GLU A 465 17.92 -27.70 -6.22
N GLY A 466 19.17 -28.17 -6.35
CA GLY A 466 20.34 -27.28 -6.52
C GLY A 466 20.57 -26.28 -5.37
N GLY A 467 20.14 -26.58 -4.15
CA GLY A 467 20.27 -25.66 -3.01
C GLY A 467 19.10 -24.66 -2.86
N VAL A 468 18.10 -24.72 -3.73
CA VAL A 468 16.90 -23.87 -3.72
C VAL A 468 15.74 -24.64 -3.09
N HIS A 469 15.03 -23.99 -2.17
CA HIS A 469 13.87 -24.54 -1.47
C HIS A 469 12.59 -23.88 -1.98
N SER A 470 11.62 -24.67 -2.41
CA SER A 470 10.25 -24.18 -2.64
C SER A 470 9.41 -24.27 -1.37
N ILE A 471 8.72 -23.20 -1.00
CA ILE A 471 7.80 -23.15 0.16
C ILE A 471 6.45 -22.53 -0.22
N TYR A 472 5.41 -22.80 0.58
CA TYR A 472 4.12 -22.12 0.47
C TYR A 472 3.95 -21.10 1.60
N VAL A 473 3.52 -19.88 1.27
CA VAL A 473 3.25 -18.81 2.23
C VAL A 473 1.77 -18.46 2.20
N ILE A 474 1.10 -18.49 3.36
CA ILE A 474 -0.36 -18.24 3.49
C ILE A 474 -0.69 -16.88 4.09
#